data_AF-A0A7V9KTF7-F1
#
_entry.id   AF-A0A7V9KTF7-F1
#
_cell.length_a   1.000
_cell.length_b   1.000
_cell.length_c   1.000
_cell.angle_alpha   90.00
_cell.angle_beta   90.00
_cell.angle_gamma   90.00
#
_symmetry.space_group_name_H-M   'P 1'
#
loop_
_entity.id
_entity.type
_entity.pdbx_description
1 polymer ?
#
loop_
_entity_poly.entity_id
_entity_poly.type
_entity_poly.pdbx_seq_one_letter_code
_entity_poly.pdbx_strand_id
1 'polypeptide(L)'
;MSDASGGGAHAAPVTDGSAYGTSGSTSAATSGTRDSADVSIGQLINNISTDLSTLMRQEVALAKAELKQEASKAAKGAGMLGGAGFAGYLTVLFLSIALWAALAAPVGAGWAALIVAALWGLVAAVLFVLGRQRLQQVNPKLEQTVETVSEIPSALKPN
;
A
#
# COMPACT_ATOMS: atom_id res chain seq x y z
N MET A 1 -46.86 -21.12 -13.05
CA MET A 1 -45.55 -21.00 -13.72
C MET A 1 -44.56 -20.64 -12.62
N SER A 2 -44.19 -21.54 -11.71
CA SER A 2 -43.66 -22.91 -11.85
C SER A 2 -42.25 -22.93 -12.44
N ASP A 3 -41.38 -23.66 -11.71
CA ASP A 3 -40.02 -24.14 -12.03
C ASP A 3 -38.85 -23.18 -11.78
N ALA A 4 -37.70 -23.57 -11.23
CA ALA A 4 -37.19 -24.78 -10.58
C ALA A 4 -35.83 -24.36 -9.92
N SER A 5 -35.51 -24.66 -8.66
CA SER A 5 -35.04 -25.94 -8.12
C SER A 5 -33.98 -26.62 -8.99
N GLY A 6 -32.69 -26.36 -8.72
CA GLY A 6 -31.57 -27.07 -9.31
C GLY A 6 -30.45 -27.29 -8.30
N GLY A 7 -30.49 -28.45 -7.63
CA GLY A 7 -29.44 -28.96 -6.75
C GLY A 7 -28.31 -29.63 -7.53
N GLY A 8 -27.14 -29.71 -6.90
CA GLY A 8 -25.96 -30.40 -7.43
C GLY A 8 -24.98 -30.76 -6.32
N ALA A 9 -25.34 -31.74 -5.50
CA ALA A 9 -24.42 -32.39 -4.57
C ALA A 9 -23.66 -33.49 -5.34
N HIS A 10 -22.37 -33.29 -5.55
CA HIS A 10 -21.47 -34.31 -6.09
C HIS A 10 -20.74 -35.01 -4.93
N ALA A 11 -21.28 -36.16 -4.51
CA ALA A 11 -20.55 -37.14 -3.72
C ALA A 11 -20.56 -38.46 -4.50
N ALA A 12 -19.38 -38.89 -4.95
CA ALA A 12 -19.16 -40.20 -5.53
C ALA A 12 -18.36 -41.08 -4.55
N PRO A 13 -18.66 -42.39 -4.49
CA PRO A 13 -17.99 -43.34 -3.61
C PRO A 13 -16.76 -43.94 -4.31
N VAL A 14 -15.68 -44.16 -3.55
CA VAL A 14 -14.59 -45.05 -3.97
C VAL A 14 -14.62 -46.26 -3.06
N THR A 15 -14.96 -47.39 -3.67
CA THR A 15 -15.01 -48.73 -3.11
C THR A 15 -13.65 -49.43 -3.20
N ASP A 16 -13.50 -50.34 -2.25
CA ASP A 16 -12.41 -51.27 -1.93
C ASP A 16 -11.89 -52.14 -3.09
N GLY A 17 -10.68 -52.68 -2.90
CA GLY A 17 -10.24 -53.93 -3.53
C GLY A 17 -8.80 -53.92 -4.01
N SER A 18 -7.90 -54.54 -3.23
CA SER A 18 -6.86 -55.44 -3.77
C SER A 18 -6.14 -56.20 -2.66
N ALA A 19 -6.50 -57.47 -2.56
CA ALA A 19 -5.78 -58.50 -1.86
C ALA A 19 -4.40 -58.78 -2.51
N TYR A 20 -3.35 -58.78 -1.70
CA TYR A 20 -2.11 -59.54 -1.91
C TYR A 20 -1.66 -59.97 -0.50
N GLY A 21 -1.67 -61.26 -0.16
CA GLY A 21 -0.60 -62.19 -0.49
C GLY A 21 0.19 -62.51 0.77
N THR A 22 -0.31 -63.46 1.57
CA THR A 22 0.42 -64.05 2.71
C THR A 22 1.39 -65.09 2.17
N SER A 23 2.69 -64.82 2.35
CA SER A 23 3.76 -65.83 2.34
C SER A 23 4.75 -65.45 3.43
N GLY A 24 4.88 -66.31 4.44
CA GLY A 24 5.82 -66.11 5.54
C GLY A 24 7.26 -66.43 5.14
N SER A 25 8.20 -65.92 5.94
CA SER A 25 9.43 -66.62 6.35
C SER A 25 10.14 -65.81 7.44
N THR A 26 10.30 -66.47 8.59
CA THR A 26 11.13 -66.09 9.73
C THR A 26 12.58 -65.82 9.31
N SER A 27 13.14 -64.69 9.76
CA SER A 27 14.59 -64.59 9.98
C SER A 27 14.86 -63.63 11.13
N ALA A 28 15.05 -64.20 12.32
CA ALA A 28 15.65 -63.51 13.44
C ALA A 28 17.17 -63.48 13.22
N ALA A 29 17.71 -62.31 12.88
CA ALA A 29 19.13 -62.01 13.02
C ALA A 29 19.30 -60.52 13.31
N THR A 30 19.64 -60.25 14.57
CA THR A 30 20.14 -58.99 15.10
C THR A 30 21.34 -58.49 14.29
N SER A 31 21.19 -57.38 13.56
CA SER A 31 22.30 -56.48 13.20
C SER A 31 21.77 -55.25 12.47
N GLY A 32 21.71 -54.10 13.16
CA GLY A 32 21.38 -52.83 12.52
C GLY A 32 20.85 -51.69 13.39
N THR A 33 21.02 -51.70 14.71
CA THR A 33 20.62 -50.58 15.61
C THR A 33 21.50 -49.32 15.47
N ARG A 34 22.05 -48.99 14.31
CA ARG A 34 22.87 -47.76 14.14
C ARG A 34 22.70 -47.12 12.78
N ASP A 35 21.54 -46.51 12.54
CA ASP A 35 21.46 -45.42 11.55
C ASP A 35 20.48 -44.30 11.97
N SER A 36 20.12 -44.25 13.25
CA SER A 36 19.18 -43.24 13.79
C SER A 36 19.74 -42.47 15.00
N ALA A 37 20.99 -42.73 15.39
CA ALA A 37 21.64 -42.05 16.51
C ALA A 37 22.56 -40.89 16.07
N ASP A 38 22.86 -40.78 14.78
CA ASP A 38 23.71 -39.71 14.21
C ASP A 38 22.92 -38.89 13.17
N VAL A 39 21.66 -38.53 13.46
CA VAL A 39 21.16 -37.26 12.92
C VAL A 39 22.02 -36.20 13.60
N SER A 40 23.14 -35.87 12.96
CA SER A 40 24.18 -35.10 13.59
C SER A 40 23.61 -33.77 14.04
N ILE A 41 24.07 -33.27 15.19
CA ILE A 41 23.71 -31.95 15.72
C ILE A 41 23.92 -30.86 14.64
N GLY A 42 24.89 -31.04 13.75
CA GLY A 42 25.11 -30.16 12.59
C GLY A 42 23.94 -30.14 11.59
N GLN A 43 23.25 -31.26 11.40
CA GLN A 43 22.10 -31.37 10.51
C GLN A 43 20.84 -30.72 11.10
N LEU A 44 20.64 -30.82 12.43
CA LEU A 44 19.57 -30.08 13.12
C LEU A 44 19.79 -28.57 13.06
N ILE A 45 21.02 -28.11 13.31
CA ILE A 45 21.36 -26.67 13.24
C ILE A 45 21.18 -26.14 11.81
N ASN A 46 21.56 -26.92 10.80
CA ASN A 46 21.36 -26.55 9.39
C ASN A 46 19.87 -26.44 9.03
N ASN A 47 19.03 -27.34 9.53
CA ASN A 47 17.58 -27.30 9.30
C ASN A 47 16.93 -26.09 9.98
N ILE A 48 17.27 -25.81 11.25
CA ILE A 48 16.76 -24.64 11.98
C ILE A 48 17.19 -23.32 11.32
N SER A 49 18.45 -23.24 10.87
CA SER A 49 18.96 -22.07 10.13
C SER A 49 18.20 -21.85 8.81
N THR A 50 17.90 -22.94 8.10
CA THR A 50 17.13 -22.91 6.85
C THR A 50 15.68 -22.49 7.10
N ASP A 51 15.06 -22.98 8.17
CA ASP A 51 13.70 -22.64 8.55
C ASP A 51 13.59 -21.16 8.97
N LEU A 52 14.55 -20.67 9.77
CA LEU A 52 14.61 -19.25 10.15
C LEU A 52 14.84 -18.34 8.95
N SER A 53 15.73 -18.74 8.03
CA SER A 53 15.95 -18.02 6.76
C SER A 53 14.67 -17.98 5.91
N THR A 54 13.90 -19.07 5.93
CA THR A 54 12.61 -19.17 5.24
C THR A 54 11.56 -18.25 5.87
N LEU A 55 11.45 -18.21 7.20
CA LEU A 55 10.56 -17.29 7.91
C LEU A 55 10.93 -15.83 7.66
N MET A 56 12.23 -15.48 7.75
CA MET A 56 12.69 -14.12 7.46
C MET A 56 12.35 -13.69 6.02
N ARG A 57 12.51 -14.59 5.04
CA ARG A 57 12.12 -14.30 3.66
C ARG A 57 10.61 -14.14 3.50
N GLN A 58 9.81 -14.88 4.27
CA GLN A 58 8.36 -14.77 4.29
C GLN A 58 7.89 -13.46 4.93
N GLU A 59 8.46 -13.06 6.06
CA GLU A 59 8.18 -11.77 6.72
C GLU A 59 8.50 -10.60 5.79
N VAL A 60 9.65 -10.64 5.11
CA VAL A 60 10.00 -9.63 4.10
C VAL A 60 9.02 -9.65 2.92
N ALA A 61 8.61 -10.84 2.47
CA ALA A 61 7.64 -10.96 1.38
C ALA A 61 6.25 -10.43 1.77
N LEU A 62 5.82 -10.68 3.01
CA LEU A 62 4.58 -10.18 3.58
C LEU A 62 4.62 -8.66 3.74
N ALA A 63 5.67 -8.13 4.38
CA ALA A 63 5.87 -6.69 4.54
C ALA A 63 5.91 -5.98 3.18
N LYS A 64 6.56 -6.57 2.18
CA LYS A 64 6.56 -6.05 0.80
C LYS A 64 5.15 -6.08 0.18
N ALA A 65 4.36 -7.11 0.43
CA ALA A 65 2.99 -7.20 -0.05
C ALA A 65 2.09 -6.14 0.61
N GLU A 66 2.19 -5.96 1.92
CA GLU A 66 1.45 -4.95 2.68
C GLU A 66 1.85 -3.54 2.25
N LEU A 67 3.15 -3.25 2.14
CA LEU A 67 3.66 -1.98 1.61
C LEU A 67 3.13 -1.71 0.20
N LYS A 68 3.09 -2.70 -0.69
CA LYS A 68 2.54 -2.55 -2.05
C LYS A 68 1.05 -2.25 -2.00
N GLN A 69 0.31 -2.88 -1.10
CA GLN A 69 -1.12 -2.66 -0.93
C GLN A 69 -1.41 -1.25 -0.41
N GLU A 70 -0.68 -0.81 0.62
CA GLU A 70 -0.77 0.55 1.16
C GLU A 70 -0.33 1.61 0.15
N ALA A 71 0.78 1.39 -0.56
CA ALA A 71 1.23 2.27 -1.63
C ALA A 71 0.18 2.39 -2.76
N SER A 72 -0.50 1.31 -3.11
CA SER A 72 -1.58 1.33 -4.10
C SER A 72 -2.79 2.12 -3.62
N LYS A 73 -3.21 1.96 -2.37
CA LYS A 73 -4.28 2.77 -1.77
C LYS A 73 -3.92 4.25 -1.76
N ALA A 74 -2.71 4.59 -1.30
CA ALA A 74 -2.20 5.95 -1.29
C ALA A 74 -2.13 6.55 -2.70
N ALA A 75 -1.63 5.80 -3.69
CA ALA A 75 -1.55 6.23 -5.08
C ALA A 75 -2.93 6.48 -5.69
N LYS A 76 -3.92 5.62 -5.43
CA LYS A 76 -5.30 5.86 -5.84
C LYS A 76 -5.88 7.11 -5.17
N GLY A 77 -5.66 7.27 -3.87
CA GLY A 77 -6.09 8.46 -3.13
C GLY A 77 -5.49 9.75 -3.70
N ALA A 78 -4.18 9.76 -3.91
CA ALA A 78 -3.47 10.88 -4.53
C ALA A 78 -3.94 11.14 -5.96
N GLY A 79 -4.18 10.10 -6.76
CA GLY A 79 -4.73 10.21 -8.11
C GLY A 79 -6.14 10.79 -8.13
N MET A 80 -7.02 10.36 -7.22
CA MET A 80 -8.36 10.91 -7.06
C MET A 80 -8.33 12.38 -6.63
N LEU A 81 -7.48 12.74 -5.65
CA LEU A 81 -7.34 14.13 -5.22
C LEU A 81 -6.74 15.03 -6.31
N GLY A 82 -5.75 14.53 -7.05
CA GLY A 82 -5.20 15.23 -8.21
C GLY A 82 -6.25 15.43 -9.30
N GLY A 83 -7.00 14.39 -9.64
CA GLY A 83 -8.11 14.45 -10.58
C GLY A 83 -9.22 15.39 -10.14
N ALA A 84 -9.61 15.37 -8.87
CA ALA A 84 -10.60 16.28 -8.30
C ALA A 84 -10.12 17.73 -8.32
N GLY A 85 -8.84 17.98 -8.02
CA GLY A 85 -8.23 19.31 -8.13
C GLY A 85 -8.27 19.84 -9.56
N PHE A 86 -7.89 19.02 -10.54
CA PHE A 86 -7.95 19.38 -11.96
C PHE A 86 -9.38 19.61 -12.45
N ALA A 87 -10.31 18.70 -12.11
CA ALA A 87 -11.72 18.84 -12.46
C ALA A 87 -12.31 20.11 -11.83
N GLY A 88 -12.03 20.37 -10.55
CA GLY A 88 -12.44 21.59 -9.85
C GLY A 88 -11.90 22.85 -10.52
N TYR A 89 -10.63 22.86 -10.92
CA TYR A 89 -10.04 23.96 -11.68
C TYR A 89 -10.78 24.21 -13.00
N LEU A 90 -11.07 23.16 -13.78
CA LEU A 90 -11.84 23.29 -15.02
C LEU A 90 -13.28 23.76 -14.77
N THR A 91 -13.95 23.27 -13.74
CA THR A 91 -15.29 23.73 -13.37
C THR A 91 -15.30 25.22 -13.10
N VAL A 92 -14.34 25.70 -12.32
CA VAL A 92 -14.17 27.12 -12.00
C VAL A 92 -13.87 27.97 -13.24
N LEU A 93 -13.03 27.47 -14.15
CA LEU A 93 -12.73 28.12 -15.43
C LEU A 93 -14.00 28.26 -16.29
N PHE A 94 -14.75 27.17 -16.48
CA PHE A 94 -15.97 27.19 -17.28
C PHE A 94 -17.07 28.04 -16.64
N LEU A 95 -17.21 28.04 -15.31
CA LEU A 95 -18.12 28.95 -14.60
C LEU A 95 -17.74 30.41 -14.83
N SER A 96 -16.45 30.73 -14.87
CA SER A 96 -15.99 32.10 -15.14
C SER A 96 -16.35 32.55 -16.55
N ILE A 97 -16.16 31.68 -17.55
CA ILE A 97 -16.56 31.95 -18.94
C ILE A 97 -18.08 32.08 -19.06
N ALA A 98 -18.83 31.18 -18.43
CA ALA A 98 -20.29 31.22 -18.41
C ALA A 98 -20.83 32.49 -17.76
N LEU A 99 -20.24 32.91 -16.63
CA LEU A 99 -20.60 34.15 -15.94
C LEU A 99 -20.31 35.37 -16.81
N TRP A 100 -19.14 35.42 -17.45
CA TRP A 100 -18.82 36.49 -18.39
C TRP A 100 -19.84 36.53 -19.54
N ALA A 101 -20.11 35.40 -20.20
CA ALA A 101 -21.07 35.32 -21.29
C ALA A 101 -22.49 35.74 -20.87
N ALA A 102 -22.94 35.32 -19.68
CA ALA A 102 -24.24 35.68 -19.13
C ALA A 102 -24.37 37.19 -18.85
N LEU A 103 -23.29 37.84 -18.40
CA LEU A 103 -23.24 39.27 -18.12
C LEU A 103 -23.01 40.13 -19.38
N ALA A 104 -22.46 39.54 -20.44
CA ALA A 104 -22.08 40.27 -21.65
C ALA A 104 -23.28 40.90 -22.35
N ALA A 105 -24.45 40.25 -22.37
CA ALA A 105 -25.65 40.79 -23.01
C ALA A 105 -26.27 42.00 -22.27
N PRO A 106 -26.53 41.96 -20.95
CA PRO A 106 -27.12 43.10 -20.24
C PRO A 106 -26.15 44.24 -19.93
N VAL A 107 -24.85 43.97 -19.74
CA VAL A 107 -23.88 44.98 -19.23
C VAL A 107 -22.80 45.32 -20.27
N GLY A 108 -22.68 44.54 -21.35
CA GLY A 108 -21.62 44.66 -22.34
C GLY A 108 -20.37 43.86 -21.97
N ALA A 109 -19.72 43.28 -22.99
CA ALA A 109 -18.63 42.33 -22.79
C ALA A 109 -17.43 42.89 -22.00
N GLY A 110 -17.08 44.17 -22.19
CA GLY A 110 -15.97 44.80 -21.47
C GLY A 110 -16.22 44.97 -19.97
N TRP A 111 -17.42 45.45 -19.60
CA TRP A 111 -17.81 45.60 -18.20
C TRP A 111 -18.04 44.25 -17.51
N ALA A 112 -18.58 43.27 -18.24
CA ALA A 112 -18.67 41.90 -17.76
C ALA A 112 -17.28 41.32 -17.41
N ALA A 113 -16.27 41.57 -18.25
CA ALA A 113 -14.90 41.16 -17.99
C ALA A 113 -14.35 41.78 -16.69
N LEU A 114 -14.57 43.09 -16.49
CA LEU A 114 -14.14 43.79 -15.27
C LEU A 114 -14.81 43.26 -14.01
N ILE A 115 -16.11 42.92 -14.07
CA ILE A 115 -16.84 42.33 -12.94
C ILE A 115 -16.24 40.97 -12.57
N VAL A 116 -16.02 40.10 -13.56
CA VAL A 116 -15.42 38.77 -13.33
C VAL A 116 -13.99 38.90 -12.82
N ALA A 117 -13.21 39.85 -13.34
CA ALA A 117 -11.86 40.14 -12.87
C ALA A 117 -11.86 40.64 -11.41
N ALA A 118 -12.79 41.52 -11.04
CA ALA A 118 -12.92 42.02 -9.67
C ALA A 118 -13.30 40.88 -8.70
N LEU A 119 -14.19 39.99 -9.10
CA LEU A 119 -14.55 38.79 -8.33
C LEU A 119 -13.31 37.92 -8.07
N TRP A 120 -12.53 37.61 -9.10
CA TRP A 120 -11.29 36.84 -8.96
C TRP A 120 -10.23 37.56 -8.14
N GLY A 121 -10.11 38.89 -8.28
CA GLY A 121 -9.23 39.72 -7.47
C GLY A 121 -9.57 39.63 -5.98
N LEU A 122 -10.86 39.65 -5.63
CA LEU A 122 -11.30 39.48 -4.25
C LEU A 122 -10.97 38.08 -3.72
N VAL A 123 -11.26 37.03 -4.49
CA VAL A 123 -10.91 35.65 -4.13
C VAL A 123 -9.40 35.53 -3.90
N ALA A 124 -8.58 36.06 -4.81
CA ALA A 124 -7.12 36.04 -4.69
C ALA A 124 -6.63 36.78 -3.44
N ALA A 125 -7.20 37.95 -3.13
CA ALA A 125 -6.84 38.72 -1.94
C ALA A 125 -7.14 37.93 -0.65
N VAL A 126 -8.32 37.30 -0.56
CA VAL A 126 -8.69 36.46 0.59
C VAL A 126 -7.75 35.26 0.72
N LEU A 127 -7.51 34.54 -0.38
CA LEU A 127 -6.60 33.38 -0.38
C LEU A 127 -5.18 33.77 0.02
N PHE A 128 -4.68 34.92 -0.46
CA PHE A 128 -3.37 35.43 -0.08
C PHE A 128 -3.28 35.72 1.41
N VAL A 129 -4.28 36.40 1.99
CA VAL A 129 -4.31 36.72 3.43
C VAL A 129 -4.36 35.43 4.27
N LEU A 130 -5.26 34.50 3.94
CA LEU A 130 -5.39 33.23 4.67
C LEU A 130 -4.14 32.36 4.52
N GLY A 131 -3.59 32.27 3.31
CA GLY A 131 -2.36 31.53 3.03
C GLY A 131 -1.18 32.11 3.81
N ARG A 132 -1.04 33.45 3.80
CA ARG A 132 0.00 34.15 4.56
C ARG A 132 -0.14 33.93 6.06
N GLN A 133 -1.35 34.01 6.62
CA GLN A 133 -1.59 33.73 8.03
C GLN A 133 -1.23 32.30 8.42
N ARG A 134 -1.62 31.32 7.58
CA ARG A 134 -1.27 29.91 7.82
C ARG A 134 0.24 29.69 7.77
N LEU A 135 0.93 30.25 6.78
CA LEU A 135 2.38 30.16 6.67
C LEU A 135 3.11 30.80 7.86
N GLN A 136 2.61 31.93 8.37
CA GLN A 136 3.17 32.59 9.55
C GLN A 136 2.99 31.80 10.85
N GLN A 137 1.99 30.91 10.92
CA GLN A 137 1.77 30.02 12.06
C GLN A 137 2.65 28.77 12.02
N VAL A 138 3.20 28.42 10.84
CA VAL A 138 4.16 27.32 10.74
C VAL A 138 5.50 27.81 11.25
N ASN A 139 5.82 27.49 12.50
CA ASN A 139 7.09 27.85 13.12
C ASN A 139 8.22 27.10 12.40
N PRO A 140 9.15 27.77 11.67
CA PRO A 140 10.26 27.10 10.99
C PRO A 140 11.38 26.72 11.98
N LYS A 141 11.03 26.33 13.22
CA LYS A 141 11.99 25.78 14.19
C LYS A 141 12.27 24.31 13.87
N LEU A 142 12.87 24.07 12.71
CA LEU A 142 13.66 22.85 12.48
C LEU A 142 15.08 22.99 13.05
N GLU A 143 15.43 24.14 13.64
CA GLU A 143 16.77 24.42 14.19
C GLU A 143 17.18 23.44 15.31
N GLN A 144 16.24 22.92 16.10
CA GLN A 144 16.57 21.95 17.17
C GLN A 144 16.95 20.55 16.66
N THR A 145 16.59 20.22 15.41
CA THR A 145 16.99 18.94 14.79
C THR A 145 18.37 19.04 14.15
N VAL A 146 18.85 20.24 13.80
CA VAL A 146 20.19 20.43 13.22
C VAL A 146 21.28 20.44 14.30
N GLU A 147 20.97 20.90 15.51
CA GLU A 147 21.90 20.86 16.66
C GLU A 147 22.18 19.42 17.12
N THR A 148 21.17 18.55 17.17
CA THR A 148 21.33 17.15 17.63
C THR A 148 22.11 16.28 16.63
N VAL A 149 22.06 16.59 15.33
CA VAL A 149 22.79 15.82 14.29
C VAL A 149 24.25 16.30 14.16
N SER A 150 24.58 17.48 14.71
CA SER A 150 25.94 18.04 14.66
C SER A 150 26.83 17.57 15.81
N GLU A 151 26.29 16.91 16.84
CA GLU A 151 27.03 16.57 18.08
C GLU A 151 27.61 15.14 18.14
N ILE A 152 27.45 14.28 17.12
CA ILE A 152 27.93 12.89 17.20
C ILE A 152 28.46 12.40 15.83
N PRO A 153 29.72 11.92 15.67
CA PRO A 153 30.91 12.11 16.51
C PRO A 153 32.23 12.32 15.72
N SER A 154 33.11 13.18 16.24
CA SER A 154 34.57 13.18 15.95
C SER A 154 35.32 12.00 16.59
N ALA A 155 34.61 10.97 17.05
CA ALA A 155 35.14 9.75 17.67
C ALA A 155 35.50 8.64 16.67
N LEU A 156 35.38 8.86 15.35
CA LEU A 156 35.89 7.97 14.31
C LEU A 156 37.24 8.46 13.76
N LYS A 157 38.19 8.74 14.64
CA LYS A 157 39.62 8.80 14.29
C LYS A 157 40.30 7.51 14.76
N PRO A 158 40.52 6.52 13.87
CA PRO A 158 41.42 5.43 14.17
C PRO A 158 42.85 5.99 14.28
N ASN A 159 43.55 5.66 15.37
CA ASN A 159 45.00 5.80 15.48
C ASN A 159 45.66 4.57 14.88
#